data_AF-A0A196KT48-F1
#
_entry.id   AF-A0A196KT48-F1
#
_cell.length_a   1.000
_cell.length_b   1.000
_cell.length_c   1.000
_cell.angle_alpha   90.00
_cell.angle_beta   90.00
_cell.angle_gamma   90.00
#
_symmetry.space_group_name_H-M   'P 1'
#
loop_
_entity.id
_entity.type
_entity.pdbx_description
1 polymer ?
#
loop_
_entity_poly.entity_id
_entity_poly.type
_entity_poly.pdbx_seq_one_letter_code
_entity_poly.pdbx_strand_id
1 'polypeptide(L)'
;MGYELTFWAGGDDLDPLETYRRLDAETIVGVRDVDADQLVDALATKLSGWTRSGERRDHQFILQPPGADPDGSPAFDVNIHPQHARFDGYGIEDGEDFNAIIDVMHSLGYRLFDPQVNERFG
;
A
#
# COMPACT_ATOMS: atom_id res chain seq x y z
N MET A 1 8.81 15.23 -2.64
CA MET A 1 8.01 14.63 -3.72
C MET A 1 7.57 13.28 -3.19
N GLY A 2 6.26 13.04 -3.08
CA GLY A 2 5.74 11.75 -2.61
C GLY A 2 5.42 10.85 -3.81
N TYR A 3 5.50 9.54 -3.62
CA TYR A 3 5.07 8.56 -4.62
C TYR A 3 3.96 7.70 -4.02
N GLU A 4 2.82 7.65 -4.69
CA GLU A 4 1.66 6.89 -4.22
C GLU A 4 1.66 5.52 -4.90
N LEU A 5 1.50 4.47 -4.10
CA LEU A 5 1.17 3.12 -4.55
C LEU A 5 -0.19 2.71 -3.97
N THR A 6 -1.16 2.43 -4.84
CA THR A 6 -2.48 1.97 -4.40
C THR A 6 -2.68 0.51 -4.81
N PHE A 7 -3.13 -0.34 -3.89
CA PHE A 7 -3.25 -1.78 -4.10
C PHE A 7 -4.68 -2.26 -3.84
N TRP A 8 -5.20 -3.08 -4.76
CA TRP A 8 -6.45 -3.82 -4.53
C TRP A 8 -6.47 -5.15 -5.26
N ALA A 9 -7.33 -6.06 -4.78
CA ALA A 9 -7.50 -7.40 -5.33
C ALA A 9 -8.86 -7.54 -6.02
N GLY A 10 -8.93 -8.34 -7.08
CA GLY A 10 -10.13 -8.50 -7.90
C GLY A 10 -10.37 -7.33 -8.87
N GLY A 11 -11.56 -7.29 -9.46
CA GLY A 11 -11.92 -6.32 -10.48
C GLY A 11 -11.05 -6.44 -11.74
N ASP A 12 -10.68 -7.66 -12.12
CA ASP A 12 -9.78 -7.94 -13.26
C ASP A 12 -10.33 -7.44 -14.60
N ASP A 13 -11.66 -7.48 -14.77
CA ASP A 13 -12.36 -7.01 -15.97
C ASP A 13 -12.75 -5.52 -15.90
N LEU A 14 -12.41 -4.82 -14.80
CA LEU A 14 -12.76 -3.41 -14.62
C LEU A 14 -11.67 -2.49 -15.18
N ASP A 15 -12.07 -1.30 -15.62
CA ASP A 15 -11.13 -0.24 -15.98
C ASP A 15 -10.33 0.19 -14.73
N PRO A 16 -8.99 0.10 -14.72
CA PRO A 16 -8.21 0.36 -13.53
C PRO A 16 -8.28 1.81 -13.05
N LEU A 17 -8.28 2.78 -13.97
CA LEU A 17 -8.27 4.20 -13.64
C LEU A 17 -9.62 4.64 -13.05
N GLU A 18 -10.71 4.18 -13.65
CA GLU A 18 -12.06 4.44 -13.15
C GLU A 18 -12.30 3.72 -11.81
N THR A 19 -11.77 2.50 -11.66
CA THR A 19 -11.80 1.79 -10.37
C THR A 19 -11.09 2.61 -9.31
N TYR A 20 -9.84 3.03 -9.57
CA TYR A 20 -9.05 3.84 -8.65
C TYR A 20 -9.78 5.11 -8.18
N ARG A 21 -10.43 5.84 -9.09
CA ARG A 21 -11.20 7.06 -8.76
C ARG A 21 -12.40 6.81 -7.85
N ARG A 22 -12.94 5.59 -7.83
CA ARG A 22 -14.16 5.24 -7.10
C ARG A 22 -13.87 4.55 -5.76
N LEU A 23 -12.66 4.03 -5.57
CA LEU A 23 -12.27 3.24 -4.39
C LEU A 23 -12.51 3.94 -3.04
N ASP A 24 -12.38 5.27 -2.99
CA ASP A 24 -12.63 6.09 -1.79
C ASP A 24 -14.10 6.50 -1.63
N ALA A 25 -14.87 6.50 -2.72
CA ALA A 25 -16.22 7.05 -2.76
C ALA A 25 -17.29 5.99 -2.51
N GLU A 26 -17.07 4.76 -2.95
CA GLU A 26 -18.06 3.69 -2.89
C GLU A 26 -17.43 2.29 -2.87
N THR A 27 -18.22 1.32 -2.42
CA THR A 27 -17.87 -0.09 -2.52
C THR A 27 -18.08 -0.58 -3.95
N ILE A 28 -17.02 -1.08 -4.57
CA ILE A 28 -17.01 -1.55 -5.95
C ILE A 28 -17.23 -3.07 -5.98
N VAL A 29 -18.27 -3.50 -6.71
CA VAL A 29 -18.53 -4.93 -6.92
C VAL A 29 -17.40 -5.56 -7.73
N GLY A 30 -16.89 -6.69 -7.24
CA GLY A 30 -15.78 -7.42 -7.86
C GLY A 30 -14.40 -7.07 -7.30
N VAL A 31 -14.27 -5.96 -6.56
CA VAL A 31 -13.09 -5.68 -5.73
C VAL A 31 -13.26 -6.38 -4.38
N ARG A 32 -12.22 -7.11 -3.96
CA ARG A 32 -12.22 -7.85 -2.69
C ARG A 32 -11.95 -6.92 -1.52
N ASP A 33 -12.63 -7.14 -0.40
CA ASP A 33 -12.32 -6.46 0.85
C ASP A 33 -10.90 -6.78 1.35
N VAL A 34 -10.24 -5.78 1.93
CA VAL A 34 -8.91 -5.90 2.52
C VAL A 34 -9.05 -6.45 3.93
N ASP A 35 -8.36 -7.56 4.19
CA ASP A 35 -8.15 -8.07 5.53
C ASP A 35 -6.98 -7.30 6.16
N ALA A 36 -7.31 -6.27 6.94
CA ALA A 36 -6.32 -5.37 7.53
C ALA A 36 -5.43 -6.08 8.57
N ASP A 37 -5.96 -7.05 9.31
CA ASP A 37 -5.17 -7.88 10.23
C ASP A 37 -4.12 -8.70 9.47
N GLN A 38 -4.53 -9.39 8.40
CA GLN A 38 -3.63 -10.17 7.55
C GLN A 38 -2.57 -9.29 6.88
N LEU A 39 -2.95 -8.13 6.37
CA LEU A 39 -2.01 -7.23 5.71
C LEU A 39 -0.97 -6.69 6.69
N VAL A 40 -1.39 -6.26 7.88
CA VAL A 40 -0.49 -5.79 8.92
C VAL A 40 0.46 -6.89 9.39
N ASP A 41 -0.03 -8.12 9.58
CA ASP A 41 0.78 -9.28 9.95
C ASP A 41 1.81 -9.63 8.86
N ALA A 42 1.40 -9.59 7.59
CA ALA A 42 2.29 -9.84 6.47
C ALA A 42 3.39 -8.79 6.34
N LEU A 43 3.07 -7.50 6.52
CA LEU A 43 4.07 -6.42 6.55
C LEU A 43 5.07 -6.66 7.68
N ALA A 44 4.59 -6.94 8.90
CA ALA A 44 5.47 -7.20 10.05
C ALA A 44 6.36 -8.43 9.87
N THR A 45 5.85 -9.48 9.21
CA THR A 45 6.57 -10.74 9.01
C THR A 45 7.58 -10.66 7.86
N LYS A 46 7.22 -10.00 6.75
CA LYS A 46 8.02 -9.99 5.52
C LYS A 46 8.97 -8.81 5.42
N LEU A 47 8.66 -7.68 6.04
CA LEU A 47 9.52 -6.50 6.08
C LEU A 47 10.37 -6.50 7.36
N SER A 48 11.21 -7.54 7.50
CA SER A 48 12.09 -7.68 8.66
C SER A 48 13.03 -6.47 8.80
N GLY A 49 13.11 -5.91 10.01
CA GLY A 49 13.94 -4.73 10.30
C GLY A 49 13.28 -3.38 10.02
N TRP A 50 12.10 -3.37 9.41
CA TRP A 50 11.31 -2.16 9.26
C TRP A 50 10.63 -1.80 10.58
N THR A 51 10.47 -0.50 10.80
CA THR A 51 9.84 0.03 12.01
C THR A 51 8.45 0.52 11.66
N ARG A 52 7.47 0.22 12.52
CA ARG A 52 6.12 0.76 12.42
C ARG A 52 5.86 1.70 13.59
N SER A 53 5.38 2.90 13.30
CA SER A 53 4.97 3.90 14.29
C SER A 53 3.54 4.39 14.01
N GLY A 54 2.86 4.89 15.04
CA GLY A 54 1.43 5.22 14.98
C GLY A 54 0.52 4.14 15.59
N GLU A 55 -0.72 4.52 15.91
CA GLU A 55 -1.69 3.63 16.54
C GLU A 55 -2.48 2.83 15.49
N ARG A 56 -2.61 1.53 15.72
CA ARG A 56 -3.37 0.62 14.85
C ARG A 56 -4.86 0.98 14.72
N ARG A 57 -5.41 1.77 15.64
CA ARG A 57 -6.86 1.97 15.81
C ARG A 57 -7.56 2.57 14.59
N ASP A 58 -6.81 3.25 13.73
CA ASP A 58 -7.38 3.96 12.57
C ASP A 58 -6.98 3.36 11.22
N HIS A 59 -6.40 2.14 11.21
CA HIS A 59 -5.91 1.51 9.97
C HIS A 59 -4.89 2.34 9.18
N GLN A 60 -4.33 3.35 9.84
CA GLN A 60 -3.29 4.24 9.34
C GLN A 60 -2.05 4.10 10.23
N PHE A 61 -0.87 4.01 9.64
CA PHE A 61 0.39 3.98 10.37
C PHE A 61 1.55 4.39 9.48
N ILE A 62 2.65 4.80 10.10
CA ILE A 62 3.90 5.07 9.41
C ILE A 62 4.75 3.82 9.42
N LEU A 63 5.32 3.50 8.26
CA LEU A 63 6.22 2.38 8.06
C LEU A 63 7.57 2.90 7.54
N GLN A 64 8.66 2.54 8.20
CA GLN A 64 10.00 3.05 7.89
C GLN A 64 10.96 1.89 7.62
N PRO A 65 11.75 1.93 6.54
CA PRO A 65 12.76 0.92 6.26
C PRO A 65 13.93 0.99 7.25
N PRO A 66 14.73 -0.07 7.35
CA PRO A 66 15.86 -0.12 8.27
C PRO A 66 16.86 1.00 8.00
N GLY A 67 17.25 1.71 9.06
CA GLY A 67 18.22 2.81 8.98
C GLY A 67 17.61 4.19 8.69
N ALA A 68 16.29 4.27 8.49
CA ALA A 68 15.58 5.55 8.45
C ALA A 68 15.65 6.28 9.80
N ASP A 69 15.69 7.62 9.75
CA ASP A 69 15.61 8.44 10.96
C ASP A 69 14.20 8.36 11.55
N PRO A 70 14.03 8.11 12.87
CA PRO A 70 12.72 7.90 13.48
C PRO A 70 11.75 9.08 13.35
N ASP A 71 12.27 10.30 13.14
CA ASP A 71 11.47 11.51 12.89
C ASP A 71 11.54 11.97 11.42
N GLY A 72 12.07 11.12 10.52
CA GLY A 72 12.44 11.50 9.17
C GLY A 72 12.05 10.52 8.07
N SER A 73 12.76 10.67 6.95
CA SER A 73 12.60 9.86 5.73
C SER A 73 13.81 8.93 5.55
N PRO A 74 13.68 7.84 4.77
CA PRO A 74 12.49 7.38 4.05
C PRO A 74 11.36 6.87 4.97
N ALA A 75 10.10 7.12 4.58
CA ALA A 75 8.92 6.67 5.30
C ALA A 75 7.74 6.45 4.35
N PHE A 76 6.83 5.57 4.75
CA PHE A 76 5.56 5.32 4.07
C PHE A 76 4.41 5.62 5.02
N ASP A 77 3.49 6.48 4.60
CA ASP A 77 2.18 6.60 5.25
C ASP A 77 1.27 5.53 4.64
N VAL A 78 0.91 4.55 5.46
CA VAL A 78 0.12 3.40 5.06
C VAL A 78 -1.31 3.61 5.51
N ASN A 79 -2.23 3.61 4.56
CA ASN A 79 -3.66 3.79 4.79
C ASN A 79 -4.40 2.55 4.27
N ILE A 80 -5.03 1.80 5.18
CA ILE A 80 -5.81 0.61 4.82
C ILE A 80 -7.30 0.97 4.84
N HIS A 81 -7.90 0.94 3.66
CA HIS A 81 -9.33 1.14 3.45
C HIS A 81 -10.04 -0.20 3.27
N PRO A 82 -11.39 -0.24 3.29
CA PRO A 82 -12.13 -1.50 3.17
C PRO A 82 -11.80 -2.32 1.92
N GLN A 83 -11.47 -1.70 0.78
CA GLN A 83 -11.24 -2.40 -0.49
C GLN A 83 -9.87 -2.13 -1.13
N HIS A 84 -9.04 -1.29 -0.51
CA HIS A 84 -7.71 -0.99 -1.02
C HIS A 84 -6.75 -0.60 0.11
N ALA A 85 -5.45 -0.70 -0.16
CA ALA A 85 -4.41 -0.16 0.70
C ALA A 85 -3.59 0.85 -0.10
N ARG A 86 -3.33 2.01 0.48
CA ARG A 86 -2.51 3.07 -0.10
C ARG A 86 -1.22 3.23 0.70
N PHE A 87 -0.12 3.38 -0.02
CA PHE A 87 1.20 3.62 0.53
C PHE A 87 1.76 4.89 -0.11
N ASP A 88 1.84 5.94 0.67
CA ASP A 88 2.43 7.21 0.26
C ASP A 88 3.88 7.25 0.73
N GLY A 89 4.82 7.07 -0.18
CA GLY A 89 6.26 7.09 0.10
C GLY A 89 6.82 8.51 0.13
N TYR A 90 7.62 8.85 1.15
CA TYR A 90 8.25 10.15 1.35
C TYR A 90 9.76 10.03 1.50
N GLY A 91 10.49 10.85 0.75
CA GLY A 91 11.96 10.93 0.82
C GLY A 91 12.67 9.62 0.47
N ILE A 92 12.04 8.84 -0.41
CA ILE A 92 12.58 7.57 -0.90
C ILE A 92 13.39 7.86 -2.16
N GLU A 93 14.70 7.62 -2.10
CA GLU A 93 15.63 7.86 -3.20
C GLU A 93 15.81 6.60 -4.07
N ASP A 94 15.65 5.41 -3.47
CA ASP A 94 15.85 4.11 -4.12
C ASP A 94 14.55 3.32 -4.27
N GLY A 95 14.37 2.67 -5.43
CA GLY A 95 13.17 1.86 -5.72
C GLY A 95 13.07 0.56 -4.92
N GLU A 96 14.11 0.16 -4.17
CA GLU A 96 14.14 -1.11 -3.43
C GLU A 96 13.09 -1.16 -2.32
N ASP A 97 12.86 -0.05 -1.61
CA ASP A 97 11.86 0.01 -0.55
C ASP A 97 10.43 -0.11 -1.10
N PHE A 98 10.15 0.51 -2.25
CA PHE A 98 8.89 0.33 -2.96
C PHE A 98 8.71 -1.11 -3.43
N ASN A 99 9.76 -1.73 -3.99
CA ASN A 99 9.73 -3.12 -4.44
C ASN A 99 9.43 -4.08 -3.28
N ALA A 100 10.00 -3.85 -2.10
CA ALA A 100 9.71 -4.65 -0.92
C ALA A 100 8.22 -4.62 -0.54
N ILE A 101 7.58 -3.45 -0.58
CA ILE A 101 6.14 -3.31 -0.35
C ILE A 101 5.34 -4.02 -1.45
N ILE A 102 5.70 -3.81 -2.71
CA ILE A 102 5.04 -4.44 -3.87
C ILE A 102 5.08 -5.97 -3.73
N ASP A 103 6.22 -6.55 -3.37
CA ASP A 103 6.38 -7.99 -3.19
C ASP A 103 5.47 -8.54 -2.07
N VAL A 104 5.35 -7.82 -0.95
CA VAL A 104 4.43 -8.20 0.13
C VAL A 104 2.99 -8.16 -0.36
N MET A 105 2.58 -7.08 -1.01
CA MET A 105 1.22 -6.90 -1.50
C MET A 105 0.83 -7.93 -2.56
N HIS A 106 1.73 -8.19 -3.52
CA HIS A 106 1.55 -9.22 -4.55
C HIS A 106 1.41 -10.62 -3.94
N SER A 107 2.18 -10.92 -2.88
CA SER A 107 2.08 -12.22 -2.21
C SER A 107 0.74 -12.48 -1.51
N LEU A 108 -0.03 -11.41 -1.23
CA LEU A 108 -1.39 -11.47 -0.70
C LEU A 108 -2.46 -11.39 -1.79
N GLY A 109 -2.06 -11.33 -3.06
CA GLY A 109 -2.93 -11.26 -4.23
C GLY A 109 -3.48 -9.87 -4.53
N TYR A 110 -2.91 -8.80 -3.96
CA TYR A 110 -3.23 -7.44 -4.35
C TYR A 110 -2.37 -7.01 -5.52
N ARG A 111 -2.97 -6.36 -6.52
CA ARG A 111 -2.26 -5.77 -7.66
C ARG A 111 -2.02 -4.30 -7.41
N LEU A 112 -0.84 -3.83 -7.82
CA LEU A 112 -0.48 -2.42 -7.78
C LEU A 112 -1.25 -1.66 -8.87
N PHE A 113 -1.73 -0.48 -8.54
CA PHE A 113 -2.03 0.58 -9.49
C PHE A 113 -1.14 1.77 -9.19
N ASP A 114 -0.53 2.27 -10.25
CA ASP A 114 0.35 3.41 -10.22
C ASP A 114 -0.36 4.62 -10.85
N PRO A 115 -0.81 5.61 -10.04
CA PRO A 115 -1.49 6.78 -10.56
C PRO A 115 -0.59 7.68 -11.41
N GLN A 116 0.73 7.55 -11.30
CA GLN A 116 1.69 8.38 -12.02
C GLN A 116 1.73 8.01 -13.51
N VAL A 117 1.48 6.73 -13.82
CA VAL A 117 1.42 6.22 -15.20
C VAL A 117 0.02 5.77 -15.61
N ASN A 118 -0.95 5.74 -14.68
CA ASN A 118 -2.31 5.23 -14.86
C ASN A 118 -2.34 3.75 -15.29
N GLU A 119 -1.43 2.95 -14.76
CA GLU A 119 -1.29 1.53 -15.10
C GLU A 119 -1.46 0.64 -13.88
N ARG A 120 -1.99 -0.57 -14.11
CA ARG A 120 -2.17 -1.60 -13.09
C ARG A 120 -1.23 -2.76 -13.37
N PHE A 121 -0.47 -3.15 -12.35
CA PHE A 121 0.57 -4.17 -12.41
C PHE A 121 0.25 -5.32 -11.45
N GLY A 122 0.51 -6.56 -11.89
CA GLY A 122 0.44 -7.77 -11.07
C GLY A 122 -0.16 -8.95 -11.80
#